data_AF-C5A4K9-F1
#
_entry.id   AF-C5A4K9-F1
#
_cell.length_a   1.000
_cell.length_b   1.000
_cell.length_c   1.000
_cell.angle_alpha   90.00
_cell.angle_beta   90.00
_cell.angle_gamma   90.00
#
_symmetry.space_group_name_H-M   'P 1'
#
loop_
_entity.id
_entity.type
_entity.pdbx_description
1 polymer ?
#
loop_
_entity_poly.entity_id
_entity_poly.type
_entity_poly.pdbx_seq_one_letter_code
_entity_poly.pdbx_strand_id
1 'polypeptide(L)'
;MSEVADFWSWVAQEKAKLDEVLRDREEPPTLIDWLEREITEAREAAFSLKIRGENGAEYWTGYADALEDVLKAIQRREVRA
;
A
#
# COMPACT_ATOMS: atom_id res chain seq x y z
N MET A 1 1.44 29.81 35.68
CA MET A 1 1.10 28.36 35.65
C MET A 1 -0.07 28.05 34.72
N SER A 2 -0.98 28.98 34.40
CA SER A 2 -2.15 28.70 33.53
C SER A 2 -1.77 28.46 32.07
N GLU A 3 -0.86 29.24 31.48
CA GLU A 3 -0.51 29.13 30.05
C GLU A 3 0.01 27.74 29.65
N VAL A 4 0.76 27.08 30.53
CA VAL A 4 1.25 25.71 30.29
C VAL A 4 0.09 24.71 30.34
N ALA A 5 -0.87 24.90 31.26
CA ALA A 5 -2.05 24.05 31.34
C ALA A 5 -2.98 24.27 30.13
N ASP A 6 -3.14 25.52 29.69
CA ASP A 6 -3.92 25.88 28.51
C ASP A 6 -3.30 25.28 27.23
N PHE A 7 -1.98 25.33 27.11
CA PHE A 7 -1.25 24.69 26.01
C PHE A 7 -1.49 23.17 25.97
N TRP A 8 -1.33 22.46 27.10
CA TRP A 8 -1.54 21.01 27.13
C TRP A 8 -3.01 20.61 26.92
N SER A 9 -3.96 21.46 27.35
CA SER A 9 -5.38 21.25 27.07
C SER A 9 -5.67 21.35 25.57
N TRP A 10 -5.10 22.34 24.88
CA TRP A 10 -5.19 22.47 23.43
C TRP A 10 -4.55 21.27 22.72
N VAL A 11 -3.34 20.86 23.12
CA VAL A 11 -2.67 19.67 22.54
C VAL A 11 -3.53 18.42 22.68
N ALA A 12 -4.17 18.21 23.84
CA ALA A 12 -5.05 17.07 24.06
C ALA A 12 -6.29 17.11 23.14
N GLN A 13 -6.89 18.29 22.94
CA GLN A 13 -8.02 18.45 22.01
C GLN A 13 -7.62 18.21 20.56
N GLU A 14 -6.49 18.74 20.10
CA GLU A 14 -6.01 18.52 18.73
C GLU A 14 -5.62 17.06 18.49
N LYS A 15 -5.00 16.41 19.48
CA LYS A 15 -4.73 14.97 19.42
C LYS A 15 -6.03 14.16 19.31
N ALA A 16 -7.04 14.46 20.12
CA ALA A 16 -8.31 13.75 20.07
C ALA A 16 -9.00 13.87 18.70
N LYS A 17 -8.94 15.05 18.07
CA LYS A 17 -9.45 15.26 16.70
C LYS A 17 -8.66 14.43 15.68
N LEU A 18 -7.33 14.40 15.80
CA LEU A 18 -6.48 13.61 14.91
C LEU A 18 -6.75 12.11 15.07
N ASP A 19 -6.85 11.62 16.31
CA ASP A 19 -7.13 10.22 16.62
C ASP A 19 -8.51 9.80 16.09
N GLU A 20 -9.51 10.68 16.13
CA GLU A 20 -10.84 10.43 15.54
C GLU A 20 -10.78 10.33 14.01
N VAL A 21 -10.01 11.20 13.34
CA VAL A 21 -9.82 11.16 11.88
C VAL A 21 -9.04 9.92 11.45
N LEU A 22 -8.12 9.43 12.28
CA LEU A 22 -7.29 8.26 11.99
C LEU A 22 -7.95 6.94 12.43
N ARG A 23 -8.96 6.96 13.31
CA ARG A 23 -9.60 5.76 13.87
C ARG A 23 -10.07 4.76 12.82
N ASP A 24 -10.64 5.27 11.73
CA ASP A 24 -11.24 4.46 10.66
C ASP A 24 -10.40 4.48 9.36
N ARG A 25 -9.21 5.09 9.39
CA ARG A 25 -8.29 4.99 8.26
C ARG A 25 -7.52 3.70 8.41
N GLU A 26 -7.80 2.75 7.53
CA GLU A 26 -6.93 1.59 7.33
C GLU A 26 -5.49 2.11 7.20
N GLU A 27 -4.58 1.50 7.96
CA GLU A 27 -3.16 1.73 7.74
C GLU A 27 -2.88 1.51 6.25
N PRO A 28 -2.19 2.43 5.57
CA PRO A 28 -1.86 2.23 4.17
C PRO A 28 -1.13 0.89 4.06
N PRO A 29 -1.44 0.07 3.03
CA PRO A 29 -0.81 -1.23 2.88
C PRO A 29 0.70 -1.05 2.86
N THR A 30 1.42 -1.99 3.46
CA THR A 30 2.88 -1.96 3.34
C THR A 30 3.25 -2.05 1.86
N LEU A 31 4.46 -1.59 1.51
CA LEU A 31 4.92 -1.69 0.12
C LEU A 31 4.88 -3.14 -0.40
N ILE A 32 5.13 -4.12 0.47
CA ILE A 32 5.07 -5.55 0.15
C ILE A 32 3.62 -5.97 -0.11
N ASP A 33 2.69 -5.68 0.80
CA ASP A 33 1.28 -6.04 0.64
C ASP A 33 0.68 -5.41 -0.63
N TRP A 34 1.08 -4.17 -0.91
CA TRP A 34 0.68 -3.48 -2.14
C TRP A 34 1.22 -4.20 -3.38
N LEU A 35 2.51 -4.55 -3.41
CA LEU A 35 3.12 -5.26 -4.54
C LEU A 35 2.46 -6.62 -4.79
N GLU A 36 2.22 -7.41 -3.74
CA GLU A 36 1.60 -8.73 -3.84
C GLU A 36 0.16 -8.64 -4.39
N ARG A 37 -0.62 -7.64 -3.93
CA ARG A 37 -1.96 -7.38 -4.45
C ARG A 37 -1.92 -7.01 -5.93
N GLU A 38 -1.08 -6.05 -6.31
CA GLU A 38 -1.00 -5.58 -7.70
C GLU A 38 -0.51 -6.67 -8.67
N ILE A 39 0.43 -7.52 -8.24
CA ILE A 39 0.86 -8.70 -9.02
C ILE A 39 -0.34 -9.62 -9.28
N THR A 40 -1.13 -9.89 -8.24
CA THR A 40 -2.31 -10.76 -8.32
C THR A 40 -3.34 -10.19 -9.30
N GLU A 41 -3.70 -8.91 -9.13
CA GLU A 41 -4.66 -8.23 -10.01
C GLU A 41 -4.19 -8.21 -11.47
N ALA A 42 -2.90 -7.94 -11.71
CA ALA A 42 -2.32 -7.95 -13.05
C ALA A 42 -2.37 -9.35 -13.69
N ARG A 43 -2.08 -10.41 -12.93
CA ARG A 43 -2.16 -11.80 -13.42
C ARG A 43 -3.60 -12.19 -13.75
N GLU A 44 -4.56 -11.81 -12.91
CA GLU A 44 -5.99 -12.05 -13.15
C GLU A 44 -6.50 -11.30 -14.38
N ALA A 45 -6.12 -10.03 -14.55
CA ALA A 45 -6.45 -9.23 -15.73
C ALA A 45 -5.88 -9.88 -17.00
N ALA A 46 -4.60 -10.27 -17.00
CA ALA A 46 -3.98 -10.96 -18.12
C ALA A 46 -4.68 -12.27 -18.46
N PHE A 47 -5.05 -13.07 -17.45
CA PHE A 47 -5.76 -14.33 -17.62
C PHE A 47 -7.16 -14.12 -18.20
N SER A 48 -7.92 -13.17 -17.66
CA SER A 48 -9.25 -12.82 -18.13
C SER A 48 -9.25 -12.41 -19.60
N LEU A 49 -8.31 -11.54 -20.00
CA LEU A 49 -8.14 -11.10 -21.40
C LEU A 49 -7.77 -12.26 -22.33
N LYS A 50 -6.85 -13.15 -21.90
CA LYS A 50 -6.49 -14.36 -22.66
C LYS A 50 -7.68 -15.27 -22.90
N ILE A 51 -8.53 -15.50 -21.89
CA ILE A 51 -9.74 -16.31 -22.05
C ILE A 51 -10.72 -15.66 -23.01
N ARG A 52 -10.91 -14.34 -22.93
CA ARG A 52 -11.81 -13.61 -23.82
C ARG A 52 -11.26 -13.43 -25.25
N GLY A 53 -9.98 -13.76 -25.48
CA GLY A 53 -9.31 -13.53 -26.76
C GLY A 53 -9.13 -12.03 -27.06
N GLU A 54 -9.05 -11.20 -26.02
CA GLU A 54 -8.92 -9.75 -26.12
C GLU A 54 -7.45 -9.32 -26.07
N ASN A 55 -7.13 -8.20 -26.72
CA ASN A 55 -5.80 -7.62 -26.69
C ASN A 55 -5.46 -7.04 -25.31
N GLY A 56 -4.17 -6.92 -25.01
CA GLY A 56 -3.67 -6.26 -23.79
C GLY A 56 -3.23 -7.22 -22.70
N ALA A 57 -3.39 -8.52 -22.89
CA ALA A 57 -2.87 -9.52 -21.95
C ALA A 57 -1.34 -9.47 -21.82
N GLU A 58 -0.63 -9.09 -22.88
CA GLU A 58 0.83 -8.95 -22.90
C GLU A 58 1.28 -7.81 -21.98
N TYR A 59 0.56 -6.69 -21.98
CA TYR A 59 0.82 -5.55 -21.10
C TYR A 59 0.69 -5.98 -19.64
N TRP A 60 -0.42 -6.60 -19.27
CA TRP A 60 -0.66 -7.04 -17.89
C TRP A 60 0.31 -8.12 -17.44
N THR A 61 0.73 -9.01 -18.36
CA THR A 61 1.78 -10.00 -18.07
C THR A 61 3.10 -9.31 -17.77
N GLY A 62 3.55 -8.37 -18.61
CA GLY A 62 4.80 -7.64 -18.40
C GLY A 62 4.78 -6.73 -17.16
N TYR A 63 3.63 -6.13 -16.86
CA TYR A 63 3.44 -5.35 -15.63
C TYR A 63 3.61 -6.23 -14.39
N ALA A 64 2.94 -7.39 -14.33
CA ALA A 64 3.10 -8.35 -13.24
C ALA A 64 4.56 -8.81 -13.08
N ASP A 65 5.24 -9.14 -14.18
CA ASP A 65 6.64 -9.58 -14.15
C ASP A 65 7.58 -8.49 -13.60
N ALA A 66 7.37 -7.23 -14.00
CA ALA A 66 8.15 -6.10 -13.50
C ALA A 66 7.95 -5.87 -11.99
N LEU A 67 6.71 -6.00 -11.50
CA LEU A 67 6.41 -5.90 -10.07
C LEU A 67 7.04 -7.04 -9.27
N GLU A 68 7.03 -8.27 -9.79
CA GLU A 68 7.71 -9.41 -9.15
C GLU A 68 9.22 -9.18 -9.04
N ASP A 69 9.85 -8.57 -10.05
CA ASP A 69 11.28 -8.26 -10.00
C ASP A 69 11.61 -7.24 -8.92
N VAL A 70 10.74 -6.23 -8.73
CA VAL A 70 10.85 -5.27 -7.64
C VAL A 70 10.71 -5.95 -6.28
N LEU A 71 9.69 -6.80 -6.11
CA LEU A 71 9.46 -7.54 -4.86
C LEU A 71 10.67 -8.41 -4.50
N LYS A 72 11.19 -9.18 -5.47
CA LYS A 72 12.40 -10.00 -5.29
C LYS A 72 13.62 -9.15 -4.92
N ALA A 73 13.77 -7.96 -5.50
CA ALA A 73 14.88 -7.06 -5.18
C ALA A 73 14.80 -6.52 -3.74
N ILE A 74 13.61 -6.19 -3.26
CA ILE A 74 13.37 -5.76 -1.87
C ILE A 74 13.68 -6.89 -0.90
N GLN A 75 13.07 -8.07 -1.09
CA GLN A 75 13.27 -9.24 -0.21
C GLN A 75 14.74 -9.66 -0.13
N ARG A 76 15.49 -9.62 -1.25
CA ARG A 76 16.93 -9.93 -1.25
C ARG A 76 17.77 -8.93 -0.45
N ARG A 77 17.35 -7.68 -0.37
CA ARG A 77 18.05 -6.65 0.44
C ARG A 77 17.77 -6.85 1.92
N GLU A 78 16.53 -7.19 2.29
CA GLU A 78 16.16 -7.47 3.67
C GLU A 78 16.89 -8.68 4.25
N VAL A 79 17.11 -9.73 3.45
CA VAL A 79 17.89 -10.93 3.88
C VAL A 79 19.37 -10.63 4.14
N ARG A 80 19.91 -9.52 3.63
CA ARG A 80 21.32 -9.15 3.77
C ARG A 80 21.59 -8.12 4.87
N ALA A 81 20.56 -7.50 5.43
CA ALA A 81 20.64 -6.49 6.50
C ALA A 81 20.60 -7.16 7.88
#